data_AF-A0A528BFP6-F1
#
_entry.id   AF-A0A528BFP6-F1
#
_cell.length_a   1.000
_cell.length_b   1.000
_cell.length_c   1.000
_cell.angle_alpha   90.00
_cell.angle_beta   90.00
_cell.angle_gamma   90.00
#
_symmetry.space_group_name_H-M   'P 1'
#
loop_
_entity.id
_entity.type
_entity.pdbx_description
1 polymer ?
#
loop_
_entity_poly.entity_id
_entity_poly.type
_entity_poly.pdbx_seq_one_letter_code
_entity_poly.pdbx_strand_id
1 'polypeptide(L)'
;MTVENRNTHRTPLPPHDRVAIKAVVPSNDGITYLIEATEPMVADPQGRFTTWSGVGFDVWHHGSSGIGVATLPPTNSNVAAYAVANVSANGKLIAAGVPVHVMTTSREGARLELHVGDPDFPLPAVANGNLRVVWRDYEGGYDKASAYARSAWGSG
;
A
#
# COMPACT_ATOMS: atom_id res chain seq x y z
N MET A 1 10.81 -6.27 -1.35
CA MET A 1 10.02 -5.22 -2.03
C MET A 1 10.98 -4.26 -2.68
N THR A 2 10.74 -3.86 -3.93
CA THR A 2 11.55 -2.84 -4.62
C THR A 2 10.62 -1.75 -5.11
N VAL A 3 10.99 -0.50 -4.83
CA VAL A 3 10.21 0.68 -5.16
C VAL A 3 11.15 1.77 -5.64
N GLU A 4 10.80 2.39 -6.77
CA GLU A 4 11.58 3.45 -7.39
C GLU A 4 10.65 4.58 -7.82
N ASN A 5 10.81 5.77 -7.24
CA ASN A 5 10.16 6.99 -7.69
C ASN A 5 11.02 7.62 -8.79
N ARG A 6 10.47 7.78 -9.99
CA ARG A 6 11.15 8.40 -11.14
C ARG A 6 10.56 9.76 -11.52
N ASN A 7 9.57 10.23 -10.78
CA ASN A 7 8.93 11.51 -11.03
C ASN A 7 9.79 12.67 -10.47
N THR A 8 10.31 13.51 -11.36
CA THR A 8 11.11 14.69 -10.99
C THR A 8 10.24 15.93 -10.69
N HIS A 9 8.95 15.90 -11.03
CA HIS A 9 7.97 16.98 -10.77
C HIS A 9 6.55 16.40 -10.57
N ARG A 10 5.65 17.15 -9.92
CA ARG A 10 4.19 16.90 -10.02
C ARG A 10 3.78 17.09 -11.47
N THR A 11 3.67 15.99 -12.21
CA THR A 11 3.34 15.99 -13.62
C THR A 11 1.96 15.36 -13.83
N PRO A 12 1.13 15.89 -14.75
CA PRO A 12 -0.09 15.22 -15.19
C PRO A 12 0.18 14.01 -16.12
N LEU A 13 1.45 13.69 -16.39
CA LEU A 13 1.85 12.53 -17.18
C LEU A 13 1.72 11.23 -16.37
N PRO A 14 1.55 10.06 -17.04
CA PRO A 14 1.47 8.77 -16.38
C PRO A 14 2.67 8.54 -15.44
N PRO A 15 2.48 7.93 -14.26
CA PRO A 15 3.57 7.72 -13.33
C PRO A 15 4.67 6.89 -13.99
N HIS A 16 5.89 7.42 -13.95
CA HIS A 16 7.10 6.70 -14.37
C HIS A 16 7.62 5.76 -13.27
N ASP A 17 6.91 5.70 -12.15
CA ASP A 17 7.28 4.91 -10.98
C ASP A 17 7.17 3.43 -11.29
N ARG A 18 8.06 2.67 -10.68
CA ARG A 18 8.05 1.21 -10.76
C ARG A 18 7.81 0.64 -9.37
N VAL A 19 6.92 -0.32 -9.30
CA VAL A 19 6.63 -1.09 -8.09
C VAL A 19 6.76 -2.57 -8.41
N ALA A 20 7.38 -3.32 -7.51
CA ALA A 20 7.40 -4.77 -7.56
C ALA A 20 7.14 -5.30 -6.15
N ILE A 21 5.89 -5.70 -5.93
CA ILE A 21 5.44 -6.33 -4.69
C ILE A 21 5.09 -7.78 -5.02
N LYS A 22 5.75 -8.70 -4.33
CA LYS A 22 5.41 -10.11 -4.33
C LYS A 22 5.42 -10.58 -2.87
N ALA A 23 4.28 -11.06 -2.40
CA ALA A 23 4.12 -11.58 -1.05
C ALA A 23 3.40 -12.92 -1.09
N VAL A 24 3.91 -13.88 -0.31
CA VAL A 24 3.25 -15.16 -0.03
C VAL A 24 2.84 -15.12 1.43
N VAL A 25 1.54 -15.23 1.68
CA VAL A 25 0.94 -15.01 3.00
C VAL A 25 0.15 -16.26 3.38
N PRO A 26 0.69 -17.11 4.27
CA PRO A 26 -0.11 -18.16 4.88
C PRO A 26 -1.07 -17.55 5.91
N SER A 27 -2.32 -18.01 5.92
CA SER A 27 -3.33 -17.62 6.91
C SER A 27 -3.73 -18.79 7.81
N ASN A 28 -4.33 -18.46 8.95
CA ASN A 28 -4.71 -19.43 9.98
C ASN A 28 -5.81 -20.42 9.54
N ASP A 29 -6.54 -20.11 8.47
CA ASP A 29 -7.55 -20.97 7.85
C ASP A 29 -6.95 -22.01 6.87
N GLY A 30 -5.61 -22.07 6.76
CA GLY A 30 -4.91 -22.98 5.86
C GLY A 30 -4.83 -22.51 4.41
N ILE A 31 -5.34 -21.31 4.10
CA ILE A 31 -5.19 -20.71 2.78
C ILE A 31 -3.79 -20.08 2.66
N THR A 32 -3.16 -20.22 1.50
CA THR A 32 -1.97 -19.45 1.14
C THR A 32 -2.34 -18.44 0.07
N TYR A 33 -2.20 -17.16 0.41
CA TYR A 33 -2.41 -16.06 -0.52
C TYR A 33 -1.11 -15.69 -1.23
N LEU A 34 -1.18 -15.53 -2.55
CA LEU A 34 -0.14 -14.90 -3.36
C LEU A 34 -0.64 -13.54 -3.81
N ILE A 35 0.14 -12.51 -3.50
CA ILE A 35 -0.14 -11.13 -3.87
C ILE A 35 0.98 -10.66 -4.80
N GLU A 36 0.62 -10.26 -6.01
CA GLU A 36 1.55 -9.75 -7.02
C GLU A 36 1.06 -8.41 -7.55
N ALA A 37 1.89 -7.37 -7.40
CA ALA A 37 1.59 -6.01 -7.86
C ALA A 37 2.80 -5.44 -8.60
N THR A 38 2.61 -5.08 -9.86
CA THR A 38 3.63 -4.49 -10.74
C THR A 38 3.24 -3.11 -11.26
N GLU A 39 2.01 -2.69 -11.01
CA GLU A 39 1.45 -1.44 -11.51
C GLU A 39 1.23 -0.48 -10.33
N PRO A 40 1.90 0.68 -10.29
CA PRO A 40 1.66 1.68 -9.26
C PRO A 40 0.21 2.17 -9.38
N MET A 41 -0.43 2.38 -8.24
CA MET A 41 -1.77 2.93 -8.21
C MET A 41 -1.68 4.43 -8.51
N VAL A 42 -2.34 4.85 -9.58
CA VAL A 42 -2.29 6.22 -10.13
C VAL A 42 -3.42 7.12 -9.62
N ALA A 43 -4.47 6.48 -9.12
CA ALA A 43 -5.61 7.10 -8.47
C ALA A 43 -6.26 6.05 -7.56
N ASP A 44 -6.91 6.49 -6.47
CA ASP A 44 -7.77 5.59 -5.70
C ASP A 44 -8.89 5.08 -6.62
N PRO A 45 -9.10 3.76 -6.78
CA PRO A 45 -10.13 3.22 -7.68
C PRO A 45 -11.55 3.65 -7.34
N GLN A 46 -11.78 4.14 -6.12
CA GLN A 46 -13.07 4.65 -5.65
C GLN A 46 -13.14 6.19 -5.66
N GLY A 47 -12.07 6.88 -6.06
CA GLY A 47 -12.01 8.35 -6.11
C GLY A 47 -12.08 9.04 -4.74
N ARG A 48 -11.88 8.32 -3.63
CA ARG A 48 -11.98 8.87 -2.26
C ARG A 48 -10.83 9.81 -1.92
N PHE A 49 -9.70 9.63 -2.60
CA PHE A 49 -8.47 10.33 -2.29
C PHE A 49 -7.81 10.85 -3.58
N THR A 50 -7.45 12.12 -3.57
CA THR A 50 -7.08 12.88 -4.78
C THR A 50 -5.65 12.65 -5.28
N THR A 51 -4.77 11.99 -4.52
CA THR A 51 -3.35 11.85 -4.89
C THR A 51 -2.76 10.52 -4.43
N TRP A 52 -2.65 9.57 -5.35
CA TRP A 52 -1.89 8.33 -5.15
C TRP A 52 -0.98 8.21 -6.35
N SER A 53 0.29 8.58 -6.21
CA SER A 53 1.30 8.38 -7.24
C SER A 53 2.37 7.49 -6.65
N GLY A 54 2.09 6.19 -6.63
CA GLY A 54 3.05 5.10 -6.47
C GLY A 54 3.75 4.97 -5.12
N VAL A 55 4.40 6.04 -4.62
CA VAL A 55 5.36 6.01 -3.51
C VAL A 55 5.30 7.28 -2.68
N GLY A 56 5.06 7.14 -1.38
CA GLY A 56 5.19 8.19 -0.38
C GLY A 56 6.37 7.93 0.56
N PHE A 57 6.97 8.99 1.10
CA PHE A 57 8.00 8.89 2.13
C PHE A 57 7.63 9.80 3.31
N ASP A 58 7.85 9.32 4.54
CA ASP A 58 7.53 10.02 5.80
C ASP A 58 6.06 10.51 5.87
N VAL A 59 5.13 9.72 5.31
CA VAL A 59 3.70 10.05 5.18
C VAL A 59 2.91 9.52 6.39
N TRP A 60 1.96 10.32 6.87
CA TRP A 60 0.95 9.88 7.84
C TRP A 60 -0.23 9.19 7.13
N HIS A 61 -0.62 8.03 7.66
CA HIS A 61 -1.71 7.19 7.20
C HIS A 61 -2.72 6.94 8.31
N HIS A 62 -3.93 6.57 7.92
CA HIS A 62 -5.03 6.17 8.79
C HIS A 62 -5.48 7.24 9.80
N GLY A 63 -6.48 6.91 10.61
CA GLY A 63 -6.99 7.80 11.65
C GLY A 63 -7.38 9.17 11.12
N SER A 64 -6.88 10.22 11.77
CA SER A 64 -7.15 11.62 11.42
C SER A 64 -6.30 12.18 10.27
N SER A 65 -5.48 11.36 9.60
CA SER A 65 -4.64 11.83 8.49
C SER A 65 -5.42 12.18 7.22
N GLY A 66 -6.66 11.70 7.08
CA GLY A 66 -7.44 11.81 5.85
C GLY A 66 -6.97 10.87 4.73
N ILE A 67 -6.04 9.94 5.01
CA ILE A 67 -5.50 8.97 4.05
C ILE A 67 -5.74 7.54 4.56
N GLY A 68 -6.36 6.69 3.75
CA GLY A 68 -6.62 5.29 4.11
C GLY A 68 -7.78 5.10 5.11
N VAL A 69 -7.75 4.01 5.86
CA VAL A 69 -8.86 3.61 6.76
C VAL A 69 -8.89 4.43 8.05
N ALA A 70 -9.98 5.16 8.30
CA ALA A 70 -10.13 6.05 9.46
C ALA A 70 -10.20 5.32 10.81
N THR A 71 -10.66 4.06 10.84
CA THR A 71 -10.77 3.26 12.07
C THR A 71 -9.44 2.67 12.53
N LEU A 72 -8.40 2.73 11.70
CA LEU A 72 -7.06 2.28 12.06
C LEU A 72 -6.29 3.40 12.79
N PRO A 73 -5.39 3.06 13.73
CA PRO A 73 -4.55 4.05 14.40
C PRO A 73 -3.66 4.82 13.40
N PRO A 74 -3.42 6.13 13.63
CA PRO A 74 -2.48 6.89 12.82
C PRO A 74 -1.10 6.23 12.78
N THR A 75 -0.53 6.12 11.59
CA THR A 75 0.77 5.47 11.35
C THR A 75 1.63 6.34 10.45
N ASN A 76 2.87 6.60 10.84
CA ASN A 76 3.84 7.31 10.00
C ASN A 76 4.76 6.30 9.31
N SER A 77 4.73 6.29 7.97
CA SER A 77 5.55 5.37 7.17
C SER A 77 6.88 6.01 6.80
N ASN A 78 8.00 5.29 6.85
CA ASN A 78 9.23 5.74 6.20
C ASN A 78 9.11 5.69 4.68
N VAL A 79 8.58 4.58 4.16
CA VAL A 79 8.21 4.41 2.75
C VAL A 79 6.83 3.78 2.71
N ALA A 80 5.94 4.34 1.92
CA ALA A 80 4.66 3.73 1.56
C ALA A 80 4.62 3.56 0.05
N ALA A 81 4.14 2.42 -0.43
CA ALA A 81 3.88 2.21 -1.83
C ALA A 81 2.47 1.70 -2.04
N TYR A 82 1.86 2.22 -3.10
CA TYR A 82 0.50 1.92 -3.49
C TYR A 82 0.49 1.35 -4.90
N ALA A 83 -0.16 0.21 -5.04
CA ALA A 83 -0.21 -0.53 -6.29
C ALA A 83 -1.58 -1.19 -6.46
N VAL A 84 -1.83 -1.69 -7.66
CA VAL A 84 -2.92 -2.62 -7.92
C VAL A 84 -2.36 -4.03 -8.07
N ALA A 85 -3.00 -4.99 -7.41
CA ALA A 85 -2.51 -6.35 -7.30
C ALA A 85 -3.49 -7.37 -7.87
N ASN A 86 -2.92 -8.49 -8.31
CA ASN A 86 -3.61 -9.74 -8.46
C ASN A 86 -3.44 -10.55 -7.16
N VAL A 87 -4.55 -11.11 -6.67
CA VAL A 87 -4.60 -11.91 -5.46
C VAL A 87 -5.04 -13.32 -5.82
N SER A 88 -4.21 -14.30 -5.52
CA SER A 88 -4.54 -15.72 -5.68
C SER A 88 -4.63 -16.41 -4.33
N ALA A 89 -5.59 -17.31 -4.15
CA ALA A 89 -5.71 -18.18 -3.00
C ALA A 89 -5.46 -19.63 -3.44
N ASN A 90 -4.50 -20.31 -2.80
CA ASN A 90 -4.12 -21.69 -3.12
C ASN A 90 -3.86 -21.91 -4.64
N GLY A 91 -3.20 -20.94 -5.28
CA GLY A 91 -2.85 -20.98 -6.70
C GLY A 91 -3.97 -20.57 -7.67
N LYS A 92 -5.17 -20.26 -7.20
CA LYS A 92 -6.28 -19.77 -8.02
C LYS A 92 -6.46 -18.26 -7.85
N LEU A 93 -6.50 -17.52 -8.96
CA LEU A 93 -6.82 -16.08 -8.94
C LEU A 93 -8.24 -15.87 -8.37
N ILE A 94 -8.34 -15.05 -7.31
CA ILE A 94 -9.61 -14.70 -6.66
C ILE A 94 -9.99 -13.23 -6.85
N ALA A 95 -9.02 -12.36 -7.09
CA ALA A 95 -9.27 -10.95 -7.36
C ALA A 95 -8.13 -10.34 -8.19
N ALA A 96 -8.46 -9.36 -9.03
CA ALA A 96 -7.53 -8.63 -9.89
C ALA A 96 -7.81 -7.13 -9.78
N GLY A 97 -6.78 -6.29 -9.95
CA GLY A 97 -6.91 -4.84 -9.84
C GLY A 97 -7.20 -4.37 -8.40
N VAL A 98 -6.80 -5.15 -7.39
CA VAL A 98 -7.10 -4.87 -5.99
C VAL A 98 -6.11 -3.84 -5.45
N PRO A 99 -6.57 -2.76 -4.78
CA PRO A 99 -5.66 -1.84 -4.09
C PRO A 99 -4.80 -2.57 -3.08
N VAL A 100 -3.48 -2.36 -3.16
CA VAL A 100 -2.54 -2.76 -2.12
C VAL A 100 -1.77 -1.56 -1.62
N HIS A 101 -1.58 -1.55 -0.31
CA HIS A 101 -0.76 -0.57 0.39
C HIS A 101 0.30 -1.33 1.17
N VAL A 102 1.56 -1.10 0.84
CA VAL A 102 2.69 -1.62 1.60
C VAL A 102 3.45 -0.47 2.22
N MET A 103 3.81 -0.58 3.49
CA MET A 103 4.51 0.49 4.18
C MET A 103 5.57 -0.06 5.14
N THR A 104 6.73 0.58 5.16
CA THR A 104 7.68 0.44 6.26
C THR A 104 7.41 1.53 7.28
N THR A 105 7.61 1.23 8.57
CA THR A 105 7.45 2.23 9.63
C THR A 105 8.71 2.29 10.48
N SER A 106 8.98 3.47 11.04
CA SER A 106 10.08 3.69 11.98
C SER A 106 9.77 3.12 13.37
N ARG A 107 8.55 2.61 13.58
CA ARG A 107 8.09 2.05 14.86
C ARG A 107 8.76 0.72 15.17
N GLU A 108 9.27 0.61 16.39
CA GLU A 108 9.83 -0.64 16.92
C GLU A 108 8.81 -1.78 16.87
N GLY A 109 9.17 -2.90 16.23
CA GLY A 109 8.34 -4.10 16.11
C GLY A 109 7.25 -4.08 15.04
N ALA A 110 7.13 -3.05 14.21
CA ALA A 110 6.24 -3.03 13.02
C ALA A 110 7.00 -2.45 11.83
N ARG A 111 7.90 -3.25 11.27
CA ARG A 111 8.88 -2.77 10.29
C ARG A 111 8.35 -2.78 8.86
N LEU A 112 7.44 -3.70 8.54
CA LEU A 112 6.74 -3.77 7.25
C LEU A 112 5.28 -4.19 7.45
N GLU A 113 4.35 -3.46 6.86
CA GLU A 113 2.93 -3.82 6.77
C GLU A 113 2.48 -3.92 5.32
N LEU A 114 1.63 -4.91 5.02
CA LEU A 114 0.92 -5.04 3.74
C LEU A 114 -0.58 -5.08 4.02
N HIS A 115 -1.31 -4.18 3.39
CA HIS A 115 -2.76 -4.13 3.39
C HIS A 115 -3.25 -4.42 1.97
N VAL A 116 -4.22 -5.32 1.84
CA VAL A 116 -4.77 -5.76 0.55
C VAL A 116 -6.28 -5.63 0.59
N GLY A 117 -6.83 -4.89 -0.36
CA GLY A 117 -8.23 -4.50 -0.36
C GLY A 117 -8.53 -3.41 0.66
N ASP A 118 -9.81 -3.21 0.92
CA ASP A 118 -10.32 -2.17 1.79
C ASP A 118 -11.45 -2.74 2.65
N PRO A 119 -11.52 -2.48 3.97
CA PRO A 119 -12.64 -2.92 4.80
C PRO A 119 -14.01 -2.47 4.28
N ASP A 120 -14.08 -1.32 3.61
CA ASP A 120 -15.31 -0.78 3.03
C ASP A 120 -15.70 -1.50 1.72
N PHE A 121 -14.74 -2.20 1.09
CA PHE A 121 -14.92 -2.95 -0.16
C PHE A 121 -14.31 -4.35 -0.05
N PRO A 122 -15.04 -5.27 0.62
CA PRO A 122 -14.49 -6.55 1.01
C PRO A 122 -14.15 -7.42 -0.22
N LEU A 123 -12.96 -8.00 -0.20
CA LEU A 123 -12.51 -9.01 -1.14
C LEU A 123 -13.32 -10.30 -0.96
N PRO A 124 -13.96 -10.80 -2.03
CA PRO A 124 -14.62 -12.09 -2.00
C PRO A 124 -13.63 -13.19 -1.61
N ALA A 125 -14.08 -14.15 -0.80
CA ALA A 125 -13.29 -15.29 -0.34
C ALA A 125 -12.08 -14.97 0.56
N VAL A 126 -11.96 -13.74 1.08
CA VAL A 126 -11.00 -13.38 2.13
C VAL A 126 -11.73 -13.19 3.45
N ALA A 127 -11.24 -13.82 4.52
CA ALA A 127 -11.80 -13.64 5.86
C ALA A 127 -11.72 -12.16 6.29
N ASN A 128 -12.83 -11.60 6.78
CA ASN A 128 -13.00 -10.17 7.10
C ASN A 128 -12.92 -9.20 5.91
N GLY A 129 -12.88 -9.70 4.67
CA GLY A 129 -12.93 -8.88 3.46
C GLY A 129 -11.64 -8.15 3.11
N ASN A 130 -10.58 -8.27 3.90
CA ASN A 130 -9.27 -7.69 3.57
C ASN A 130 -8.15 -8.54 4.17
N LEU A 131 -6.93 -8.37 3.65
CA LEU A 131 -5.74 -8.94 4.27
C LEU A 131 -4.93 -7.82 4.90
N ARG A 132 -4.55 -8.02 6.16
CA ARG A 132 -3.54 -7.20 6.83
C ARG A 132 -2.44 -8.10 7.36
N VAL A 133 -1.22 -7.84 6.91
CA VAL A 133 -0.04 -8.62 7.26
C VAL A 133 1.00 -7.69 7.84
N VAL A 134 1.64 -8.11 8.94
CA VAL A 134 2.67 -7.36 9.63
C VAL A 134 3.88 -8.25 9.82
N TRP A 135 5.02 -7.84 9.26
CA TRP A 135 6.33 -8.46 9.50
C TRP A 135 7.10 -7.61 10.50
N ARG A 136 7.24 -8.13 11.73
CA ARG A 136 7.84 -7.40 12.86
C ARG A 136 9.36 -7.41 12.82
N ASP A 137 9.91 -8.45 12.20
CA ASP A 137 11.32 -8.81 12.06
C ASP A 137 11.92 -8.35 10.72
N TYR A 138 11.15 -7.62 9.89
CA TYR A 138 11.67 -7.11 8.63
C TYR A 138 12.85 -6.16 8.86
N GLU A 139 14.02 -6.54 8.36
CA GLU A 139 15.21 -5.70 8.32
C GLU A 139 15.33 -5.07 6.93
N GLY A 140 14.85 -3.84 6.82
CA GLY A 140 14.92 -3.05 5.60
C GLY A 140 14.22 -1.70 5.81
N GLY A 141 14.66 -0.69 5.06
CA GLY A 141 14.18 0.67 5.24
C GLY A 141 14.88 1.60 4.27
N TYR A 142 14.47 2.87 4.29
CA TYR A 142 15.16 3.91 3.57
C TYR A 142 15.60 4.98 4.57
N ASP A 143 16.91 5.18 4.69
CA ASP A 143 17.50 6.02 5.73
C ASP A 143 17.43 7.52 5.37
N LYS A 144 17.12 7.84 4.10
CA LYS A 144 17.11 9.21 3.56
C LYS A 144 16.14 9.38 2.39
N ALA A 145 14.88 9.71 2.66
CA ALA A 145 13.93 10.12 1.62
C ALA A 145 14.36 11.43 0.90
N SER A 146 14.65 11.38 -0.40
CA SER A 146 14.51 12.57 -1.27
C SER A 146 13.22 12.48 -2.06
N ALA A 147 12.10 12.72 -1.39
CA ALA A 147 10.79 12.82 -2.00
C ALA A 147 10.33 14.28 -2.04
N TYR A 148 10.08 14.81 -3.24
CA TYR A 148 9.53 16.15 -3.44
C TYR A 148 8.00 16.18 -3.50
N ALA A 149 7.33 15.16 -2.95
CA ALA A 149 5.88 15.12 -2.85
C ALA A 149 5.41 15.95 -1.64
N ARG A 150 5.34 17.28 -1.79
CA ARG A 150 4.45 18.07 -0.91
C ARG A 150 3.04 17.57 -1.15
N SER A 151 2.26 17.27 -0.13
CA SER A 151 0.80 17.15 -0.23
C SER A 151 0.21 18.53 -0.57
N ALA A 152 -0.84 18.56 -1.39
CA ALA A 152 -1.62 19.79 -1.59
C ALA A 152 -2.89 19.53 -0.80
N TRP A 153 -2.90 19.98 0.44
CA TRP A 153 -4.14 20.14 1.18
C TRP A 153 -4.94 21.21 0.43
N GLY A 154 -5.96 20.80 -0.30
CA GLY A 154 -6.98 21.71 -0.78
C GLY A 154 -7.71 22.26 0.43
N SER A 155 -7.39 23.49 0.82
CA SER A 155 -8.16 24.28 1.76
C SER A 155 -9.55 24.55 1.18
N GLY A 156 -10.58 24.00 1.84
CA GLY A 156 -11.93 24.55 1.85
C GLY A 156 -12.16 25.24 3.19
#